data_AF-A0A0B2PJ93-F1
#
_entry.id   AF-A0A0B2PJ93-F1
#
_cell.length_a   1.000
_cell.length_b   1.000
_cell.length_c   1.000
_cell.angle_alpha   90.00
_cell.angle_beta   90.00
_cell.angle_gamma   90.00
#
_symmetry.space_group_name_H-M   'P 1'
#
loop_
_entity.id
_entity.type
_entity.pdbx_description
1 polymer ?
#
loop_
_entity_poly.entity_id
_entity_poly.type
_entity_poly.pdbx_seq_one_letter_code
_entity_poly.pdbx_strand_id
1 'polypeptide(L)' 'PVHHSRTKHIAIKYHFIREAEATKEIKLDYCRTEDQIADIFTKALPRPRFE' A
#
# COMPACT_ATOMS: atom_id res chain seq x y z
N PRO A 1 1.24 -23.93 -14.49
CA PRO A 1 0.55 -23.09 -13.49
C PRO A 1 1.00 -21.63 -13.64
N VAL A 2 0.23 -20.83 -14.37
CA VAL A 2 0.56 -19.42 -14.61
C VAL A 2 0.27 -18.64 -13.34
N HIS A 3 1.25 -17.86 -12.85
CA HIS A 3 1.16 -17.06 -11.62
C HIS A 3 0.01 -16.03 -11.69
N HIS A 4 -1.23 -16.45 -11.38
CA HIS A 4 -2.42 -15.59 -11.46
C HIS A 4 -2.83 -14.97 -10.12
N SER A 5 -2.39 -15.55 -8.99
CA SER A 5 -2.80 -15.10 -7.66
C SER A 5 -2.41 -13.64 -7.39
N ARG A 6 -1.14 -13.25 -7.62
CA ARG A 6 -0.67 -11.86 -7.38
C ARG A 6 -1.41 -10.84 -8.25
N THR A 7 -1.61 -11.14 -9.52
CA THR A 7 -2.35 -10.27 -10.46
C THR A 7 -3.80 -10.07 -10.02
N LYS A 8 -4.47 -11.15 -9.55
CA LYS A 8 -5.83 -11.06 -9.01
C LYS A 8 -5.90 -10.15 -7.77
N HIS A 9 -4.95 -10.25 -6.84
CA HIS A 9 -4.93 -9.41 -5.64
C HIS A 9 -4.74 -7.92 -5.98
N ILE A 10 -3.90 -7.61 -6.98
CA ILE A 10 -3.70 -6.22 -7.43
C ILE A 10 -4.99 -5.69 -8.07
N ALA A 11 -5.60 -6.46 -8.99
CA ALA A 11 -6.82 -6.04 -9.67
C ALA A 11 -7.97 -5.74 -8.69
N ILE A 12 -8.18 -6.60 -7.70
CA ILE A 12 -9.23 -6.40 -6.68
C ILE A 12 -8.98 -5.11 -5.89
N LYS A 13 -7.76 -4.91 -5.36
CA LYS A 13 -7.44 -3.71 -4.59
C LYS A 13 -7.56 -2.43 -5.42
N TYR A 14 -7.15 -2.49 -6.69
CA TYR A 14 -7.24 -1.37 -7.61
C TYR A 14 -8.70 -0.91 -7.78
N HIS A 15 -9.60 -1.83 -8.12
CA HIS A 15 -11.00 -1.47 -8.33
C HIS A 15 -11.67 -0.98 -7.05
N PHE A 16 -11.40 -1.62 -5.91
CA PHE A 16 -11.95 -1.20 -4.62
C PHE A 16 -11.55 0.24 -4.24
N ILE A 17 -10.27 0.59 -4.37
CA ILE A 17 -9.77 1.94 -4.04
C ILE A 17 -10.37 2.99 -4.97
N ARG A 18 -10.49 2.67 -6.27
CA ARG A 18 -11.08 3.58 -7.27
C ARG A 18 -12.56 3.83 -7.03
N GLU A 19 -13.30 2.81 -6.65
CA GLU A 19 -14.71 2.94 -6.30
C GLU A 19 -14.90 3.84 -5.07
N ALA A 20 -14.15 3.58 -3.99
CA ALA A 20 -14.21 4.41 -2.77
C ALA A 20 -13.80 5.87 -3.00
N GLU A 21 -12.85 6.14 -3.90
CA GLU A 21 -12.52 7.50 -4.34
C GLU A 21 -13.69 8.14 -5.10
N ALA A 22 -14.30 7.41 -6.04
CA ALA A 22 -15.41 7.90 -6.86
C ALA A 22 -16.68 8.18 -6.03
N THR A 23 -16.95 7.37 -5.01
CA THR A 23 -18.04 7.60 -4.05
C THR A 23 -17.72 8.68 -3.02
N LYS A 24 -16.51 9.24 -3.05
CA LYS A 24 -15.98 10.25 -2.11
C LYS A 24 -15.91 9.77 -0.66
N GLU A 25 -15.88 8.47 -0.43
CA GLU A 25 -15.63 7.88 0.89
C GLU A 25 -14.20 8.10 1.34
N ILE A 26 -13.26 8.14 0.39
CA ILE A 26 -11.86 8.44 0.63
C ILE A 26 -11.36 9.52 -0.32
N LYS A 27 -10.29 10.21 0.08
CA LYS A 27 -9.51 11.10 -0.77
C LYS A 27 -8.09 10.55 -0.88
N LEU A 28 -7.59 10.43 -2.11
CA LEU A 28 -6.21 10.02 -2.35
C LEU A 28 -5.33 11.25 -2.46
N ASP A 29 -4.36 11.36 -1.56
CA ASP A 29 -3.33 12.39 -1.57
C ASP A 29 -1.96 11.73 -1.60
N TYR A 30 -1.05 12.27 -2.43
CA TYR A 30 0.33 11.82 -2.45
C TYR A 30 1.04 12.24 -1.16
N CYS A 31 1.76 11.31 -0.56
CA CYS A 31 2.61 11.53 0.61
C CYS A 31 4.03 11.07 0.27
N ARG A 32 5.02 11.92 0.55
CA ARG A 32 6.43 11.53 0.42
C ARG A 32 6.78 10.52 1.51
N THR A 33 7.74 9.64 1.24
CA THR A 33 8.11 8.57 2.19
C THR A 33 8.61 9.12 3.52
N GLU A 34 9.32 10.24 3.51
CA GLU A 34 9.79 10.94 4.71
C GLU A 34 8.64 11.52 5.57
N ASP A 35 7.48 11.79 4.96
CA ASP A 35 6.33 12.39 5.63
C ASP A 35 5.32 11.31 6.08
N GLN A 36 5.51 10.04 5.68
CA GLN A 36 4.57 8.95 5.92
C GLN A 36 4.73 8.36 7.33
N ILE A 37 4.09 8.99 8.33
CA ILE A 37 4.14 8.58 9.74
C ILE A 37 3.73 7.10 9.95
N ALA A 38 2.82 6.58 9.12
CA ALA A 38 2.39 5.17 9.17
C ALA A 38 3.52 4.15 8.98
N ASP A 39 4.66 4.57 8.44
CA ASP A 39 5.83 3.73 8.26
C ASP A 39 6.38 3.19 9.58
N ILE A 40 6.22 3.91 10.70
CA ILE A 40 6.64 3.41 12.02
C ILE A 40 5.88 2.14 12.43
N PHE A 41 4.66 1.96 11.94
CA PHE A 41 3.80 0.81 12.26
C PHE A 41 3.89 -0.32 11.24
N THR A 42 4.40 -0.03 10.03
CA THR A 42 4.34 -0.96 8.89
C THR A 42 5.71 -1.43 8.42
N LYS A 43 6.77 -0.65 8.68
CA LYS A 43 8.14 -1.04 8.33
C LYS A 43 8.79 -1.77 9.50
N ALA A 44 9.55 -2.81 9.17
CA ALA A 44 10.43 -3.45 10.14
C ALA A 44 11.50 -2.47 10.60
N LEU A 45 11.89 -2.55 11.87
CA LEU A 45 13.03 -1.82 12.37
C LEU A 45 14.29 -2.25 11.59
N PRO A 46 15.18 -1.30 11.24
CA PRO A 46 16.41 -1.65 10.56
C PRO A 46 17.22 -2.62 11.42
N ARG A 47 17.74 -3.68 10.80
CA ARG A 47 18.65 -4.61 11.49
C ARG A 47 19.93 -3.86 11.90
N PRO A 48 20.53 -4.18 13.05
CA PRO A 48 21.86 -3.68 13.40
C PRO A 48 22.83 -3.92 12.24
N ARG A 49 23.64 -2.92 11.91
CA ARG A 49 24.62 -2.99 10.80
C ARG A 49 25.82 -3.90 11.11
N PHE A 50 25.99 -4.31 12.36
CA PHE A 50 27.08 -5.15 12.80
C PHE A 50 26.54 -6.30 13.66
N GLU A 51 26.77 -7.52 13.16
CA GLU A 51 26.86 -8.79 13.90
C GLU A 51 28.22 -9.39 13.56
#